data_AF-A0A1B6H0P2-F1
#
_entry.id   AF-A0A1B6H0P2-F1
#
_cell.length_a   1.000
_cell.length_b   1.000
_cell.length_c   1.000
_cell.angle_alpha   90.00
_cell.angle_beta   90.00
_cell.angle_gamma   90.00
#
_symmetry.space_group_name_H-M   'P 1'
#
loop_
_entity.id
_entity.type
_entity.pdbx_description
1 polymer ?
#
loop_
_entity_poly.entity_id
_entity_poly.type
_entity_poly.pdbx_seq_one_letter_code
_entity_poly.pdbx_strand_id
1 'polypeptide(L)'
;SRYEETITGHVSEFLQVSGIRVVYDMGRPSGCRVVTVSVLCADCSVPVYEPLQLDMYYGVVLPDYIAKGGDKYLMFKNIPFTAMFDDVDYMVFANYIKAHSPIYPAVEGRIIIINSTSSRSGISSVLQLNSF
;
A
#
# COMPACT_ATOMS: atom_id res chain seq x y z
N SER A 1 -23.97 -17.87 -15.43
CA SER A 1 -23.08 -18.56 -14.47
C SER A 1 -21.78 -18.87 -15.17
N ARG A 2 -20.69 -18.20 -14.81
CA ARG A 2 -19.38 -18.52 -15.40
C ARG A 2 -18.30 -18.33 -14.34
N TYR A 3 -18.22 -19.32 -13.47
CA TYR A 3 -16.92 -19.75 -12.97
C TYR A 3 -16.31 -20.57 -14.10
N GLU A 4 -15.29 -20.02 -14.76
CA GLU A 4 -14.15 -20.74 -15.36
C GLU A 4 -13.34 -19.75 -16.20
N GLU A 5 -12.28 -19.22 -15.57
CA GLU A 5 -10.93 -19.08 -16.14
C GLU A 5 -10.08 -18.36 -15.09
N THR A 6 -9.43 -19.12 -14.22
CA THR A 6 -8.33 -18.59 -13.41
C THR A 6 -7.33 -19.69 -13.13
N ILE A 7 -6.86 -20.31 -14.21
CA ILE A 7 -5.59 -21.03 -14.20
C ILE A 7 -4.69 -20.15 -15.07
N THR A 8 -3.79 -19.37 -14.42
CA THR A 8 -2.89 -18.30 -14.92
C THR A 8 -3.23 -16.84 -14.59
N GLY A 9 -4.19 -16.56 -13.71
CA GLY A 9 -4.45 -15.19 -13.26
C GLY A 9 -3.44 -14.71 -12.22
N HIS A 10 -2.34 -14.09 -12.63
CA HIS A 10 -1.55 -13.27 -11.71
C HIS A 10 -2.42 -12.12 -11.20
N VAL A 11 -2.83 -12.19 -9.92
CA VAL A 11 -3.53 -11.09 -9.25
C VAL A 11 -2.47 -10.07 -8.82
N SER A 12 -2.23 -9.05 -9.65
CA SER A 12 -1.21 -8.00 -9.47
C SER A 12 -1.78 -6.73 -8.80
N GLU A 13 -2.92 -6.83 -8.12
CA GLU A 13 -3.67 -5.69 -7.58
C GLU A 13 -3.30 -5.34 -6.13
N PHE A 14 -2.14 -5.80 -5.65
CA PHE A 14 -1.69 -5.53 -4.27
C PHE A 14 -0.64 -4.42 -4.24
N LEU A 15 -0.98 -3.30 -3.61
CA LEU A 15 -0.10 -2.13 -3.55
C LEU A 15 0.90 -2.23 -2.40
N GLN A 16 2.19 -2.20 -2.73
CA GLN A 16 3.22 -1.81 -1.77
C GLN A 16 3.14 -0.30 -1.51
N VAL A 17 3.47 0.13 -0.30
CA VAL A 17 3.27 1.53 0.12
C VAL A 17 4.46 2.12 0.87
N SER A 18 4.57 3.45 0.78
CA SER A 18 5.43 4.30 1.60
C SER A 18 4.65 5.53 2.04
N GLY A 19 4.85 5.99 3.28
CA GLY A 19 4.07 7.10 3.85
C GLY A 19 2.59 6.77 4.10
N ILE A 20 2.18 5.50 3.98
CA ILE A 20 0.81 5.03 4.23
C ILE A 20 0.87 3.82 5.16
N ARG A 21 -0.08 3.78 6.10
CA ARG A 21 -0.38 2.61 6.94
C ARG A 21 -1.82 2.19 6.69
N VAL A 22 -2.04 0.95 6.29
CA VAL A 22 -3.37 0.41 5.99
C VAL A 22 -3.62 -0.89 6.74
N VAL A 23 -4.83 -1.02 7.28
CA VAL A 23 -5.32 -2.25 7.91
C VAL A 23 -6.46 -2.79 7.06
N TYR A 24 -6.33 -4.04 6.62
CA TYR A 24 -7.35 -4.79 5.91
C TYR A 24 -7.97 -5.84 6.82
N ASP A 25 -9.27 -6.06 6.68
CA ASP A 25 -10.00 -7.19 7.24
C ASP A 25 -10.55 -8.04 6.09
N MET A 26 -9.94 -9.22 5.90
CA MET A 26 -10.26 -10.11 4.79
C MET A 26 -11.56 -10.90 4.99
N GLY A 27 -12.13 -10.87 6.20
CA GLY A 27 -13.46 -11.41 6.45
C GLY A 27 -14.60 -10.52 5.92
N ARG A 28 -14.31 -9.26 5.60
CA ARG A 28 -15.29 -8.33 5.02
C ARG A 28 -15.51 -8.57 3.53
N PRO A 29 -16.71 -8.25 3.01
CA PRO A 29 -17.00 -8.39 1.58
C PRO A 29 -16.05 -7.54 0.74
N SER A 30 -15.88 -7.93 -0.53
CA SER A 30 -15.09 -7.16 -1.50
C SER A 30 -15.59 -5.71 -1.57
N GLY A 31 -14.67 -4.75 -1.61
CA GLY A 31 -14.98 -3.32 -1.53
C GLY A 31 -15.10 -2.76 -0.11
N CYS A 32 -15.22 -3.60 0.93
CA CYS A 32 -15.35 -3.16 2.33
C CYS A 32 -14.20 -3.65 3.22
N ARG A 33 -13.08 -4.08 2.63
CA ARG A 33 -11.96 -4.71 3.35
C ARG A 33 -11.05 -3.72 4.07
N VAL A 34 -11.03 -2.45 3.68
CA VAL A 34 -10.21 -1.43 4.34
C VAL A 34 -10.87 -1.06 5.68
N VAL A 35 -10.14 -1.21 6.78
CA VAL A 35 -10.60 -0.86 8.14
C VAL A 35 -10.12 0.54 8.51
N THR A 36 -8.83 0.80 8.32
CA THR A 36 -8.21 2.10 8.59
C THR A 36 -7.14 2.40 7.56
N VAL A 37 -7.02 3.69 7.21
CA VAL A 37 -5.89 4.23 6.46
C VAL A 37 -5.35 5.43 7.22
N SER A 38 -4.06 5.42 7.48
CA SER A 38 -3.33 6.58 8.00
C SER A 38 -2.25 6.97 7.00
N VAL A 39 -2.10 8.27 6.78
CA VAL A 39 -1.16 8.85 5.82
C VAL A 39 -0.20 9.78 6.55
N LEU A 40 1.03 9.86 6.05
CA LEU A 40 2.02 10.78 6.59
C LEU A 40 1.66 12.21 6.19
N CYS A 41 1.58 13.13 7.16
CA CYS A 41 1.26 14.53 6.87
C CYS A 41 2.36 15.20 6.02
N ALA A 42 1.94 16.02 5.06
CA ALA A 42 2.83 16.84 4.24
C ALA A 42 2.90 18.30 4.73
N ASP A 43 1.81 18.81 5.31
CA ASP A 43 1.71 20.17 5.86
C ASP A 43 1.92 20.17 7.38
N CYS A 44 3.08 19.67 7.80
CA CYS A 44 3.45 19.54 9.21
C CYS A 44 4.97 19.65 9.37
N SER A 45 5.45 20.26 10.46
CA SER A 45 6.90 20.44 10.68
C SER A 45 7.62 19.14 11.02
N VAL A 46 6.93 18.19 11.66
CA VAL A 46 7.43 16.86 11.98
C VAL A 46 6.46 15.84 11.39
N PRO A 47 6.90 14.97 10.46
CA PRO A 47 6.00 14.00 9.84
C PRO A 47 5.38 13.05 10.86
N VAL A 48 4.05 13.03 10.91
CA VAL A 48 3.24 12.15 11.74
C VAL A 48 2.17 11.47 10.89
N TYR A 49 1.75 10.27 11.30
CA TYR A 49 0.66 9.57 10.66
C TYR A 49 -0.67 10.07 11.19
N GLU A 50 -1.54 10.49 10.29
CA GLU A 50 -2.89 10.98 10.58
C GLU A 50 -3.94 10.16 9.83
N PRO A 51 -5.18 10.02 10.34
CA PRO A 51 -6.25 9.38 9.60
C PRO A 51 -6.50 10.05 8.25
N LEU A 52 -6.65 9.24 7.20
CA LEU A 52 -7.05 9.72 5.87
C LEU A 52 -8.41 10.45 5.96
N GLN A 53 -8.48 11.66 5.40
CA GLN A 53 -9.71 12.45 5.29
C GLN A 53 -10.25 12.36 3.86
N LEU A 54 -11.53 12.05 3.70
CA LEU A 54 -12.13 11.78 2.38
C LEU A 54 -12.36 13.05 1.54
N ASP A 55 -12.40 14.21 2.18
CA ASP A 55 -12.63 15.53 1.59
C ASP A 55 -11.33 16.31 1.32
N MET A 56 -10.17 15.66 1.51
CA MET A 56 -8.85 16.26 1.31
C MET A 56 -8.15 15.73 0.04
N TYR A 57 -7.28 16.55 -0.53
CA TYR A 57 -6.43 16.18 -1.65
C TYR A 57 -5.05 15.71 -1.17
N TYR A 58 -4.56 14.62 -1.75
CA TYR A 58 -3.27 14.04 -1.42
C TYR A 58 -2.42 13.89 -2.67
N GLY A 59 -1.17 14.37 -2.61
CA GLY A 59 -0.16 14.06 -3.61
C GLY A 59 0.30 12.61 -3.44
N VAL A 60 0.25 11.83 -4.52
CA VAL A 60 0.74 10.44 -4.54
C VAL A 60 1.70 10.26 -5.71
N VAL A 61 2.76 9.49 -5.49
CA VAL A 61 3.69 9.06 -6.54
C VAL A 61 3.36 7.61 -6.89
N LEU A 62 3.10 7.35 -8.17
CA LEU A 62 2.71 6.04 -8.70
C LEU A 62 3.53 5.75 -9.95
N PRO A 63 3.81 4.46 -10.25
CA PRO A 63 4.32 4.07 -11.56
C PRO A 63 3.34 4.50 -12.67
N ASP A 64 3.87 4.87 -13.83
CA ASP A 64 3.07 5.35 -14.95
C ASP A 64 2.01 4.33 -15.41
N TYR A 65 2.35 3.03 -15.32
CA TYR A 65 1.45 1.91 -15.59
C TYR A 65 0.18 1.96 -14.75
N ILE A 66 0.31 2.15 -13.43
CA ILE A 66 -0.84 2.22 -12.50
C ILE A 66 -1.61 3.53 -12.72
N ALA A 67 -0.89 4.65 -12.89
CA ALA A 67 -1.49 5.96 -13.09
C ALA A 67 -2.35 6.03 -14.38
N LYS A 68 -1.97 5.27 -15.41
CA LYS A 68 -2.73 5.11 -16.67
C LYS A 68 -3.84 4.05 -16.60
N GLY A 69 -4.04 3.41 -15.44
CA GLY A 69 -5.12 2.44 -15.20
C GLY A 69 -4.73 0.96 -15.40
N GLY A 70 -3.44 0.64 -15.35
CA GLY A 70 -2.94 -0.73 -15.25
C GLY A 70 -3.51 -1.46 -14.02
N ASP A 71 -3.43 -2.79 -13.99
CA ASP A 71 -3.98 -3.64 -12.91
C ASP A 71 -5.40 -3.25 -12.44
N LYS A 72 -6.25 -2.80 -13.37
CA LYS A 72 -7.63 -2.36 -13.13
C LYS A 72 -7.78 -1.14 -12.22
N TYR A 73 -6.72 -0.36 -11.97
CA TYR A 73 -6.77 0.91 -11.24
C TYR A 73 -7.37 2.05 -12.09
N LEU A 74 -8.55 1.80 -12.68
CA LEU A 74 -9.22 2.72 -13.61
C LEU A 74 -9.61 4.06 -12.96
N MET A 75 -9.68 4.13 -11.63
CA MET A 75 -9.96 5.37 -10.91
C MET A 75 -8.89 6.44 -11.13
N PHE A 76 -7.65 6.07 -11.47
CA PHE A 76 -6.57 7.04 -11.73
C PHE A 76 -6.55 7.56 -13.17
N LYS A 77 -7.14 6.82 -14.13
CA LYS A 77 -7.00 7.10 -15.57
C LYS A 77 -7.44 8.52 -15.99
N ASN A 78 -8.42 9.09 -15.27
CA ASN A 78 -8.99 10.40 -15.58
C ASN A 78 -8.50 11.50 -14.62
N ILE A 79 -7.55 11.20 -13.73
CA ILE A 79 -6.96 12.19 -12.83
C ILE A 79 -5.78 12.83 -13.55
N PRO A 80 -5.74 14.18 -13.69
CA PRO A 80 -4.64 14.84 -14.36
C PRO A 80 -3.34 14.66 -13.57
N PHE A 81 -2.24 14.41 -14.28
CA PHE A 81 -0.92 14.32 -13.66
C PHE A 81 -0.46 15.71 -13.23
N THR A 82 -0.17 15.88 -11.95
CA THR A 82 0.45 17.11 -11.43
C THR A 82 1.91 17.24 -11.88
N ALA A 83 2.61 16.11 -11.99
CA ALA A 83 3.96 16.01 -12.52
C ALA A 83 4.18 14.64 -13.17
N MET A 84 4.99 14.61 -14.21
CA MET A 84 5.55 13.39 -14.81
C MET A 84 7.06 13.49 -14.65
N PHE A 85 7.68 12.45 -14.09
CA PHE A 85 9.12 12.39 -13.93
C PHE A 85 9.72 11.69 -15.16
N ASP A 86 10.79 12.24 -15.71
CA ASP A 86 11.47 11.69 -16.89
C ASP A 86 12.37 10.48 -16.54
N ASP A 87 12.60 10.24 -15.24
CA ASP A 87 13.40 9.12 -14.77
C ASP A 87 12.66 7.78 -14.93
N VAL A 88 13.36 6.77 -15.42
CA VAL A 88 12.87 5.40 -15.47
C VAL A 88 12.95 4.77 -14.08
N ASP A 89 11.97 3.94 -13.71
CA ASP A 89 11.86 3.31 -12.37
C ASP A 89 13.17 2.71 -11.84
N TYR A 90 13.91 1.99 -12.71
CA TYR A 90 15.18 1.36 -12.30
C TYR A 90 16.26 2.40 -11.96
N MET A 91 16.27 3.56 -12.61
CA MET A 91 17.22 4.64 -12.33
C MET A 91 16.92 5.27 -10.98
N VAL A 92 15.65 5.54 -10.68
CA VAL A 92 15.23 6.05 -9.36
C VAL A 92 15.68 5.08 -8.26
N PHE A 93 15.43 3.79 -8.44
CA PHE A 93 15.82 2.76 -7.49
C PHE A 93 17.35 2.64 -7.32
N ALA A 94 18.10 2.58 -8.42
CA ALA A 94 19.56 2.48 -8.37
C ALA A 94 20.19 3.72 -7.72
N ASN A 95 19.69 4.91 -8.03
CA ASN A 95 20.16 6.16 -7.43
C ASN A 95 19.88 6.20 -5.92
N TYR A 96 18.71 5.73 -5.49
CA TYR A 96 18.38 5.61 -4.07
C TYR A 96 19.37 4.69 -3.34
N ILE A 97 19.62 3.48 -3.87
CA ILE A 97 20.58 2.54 -3.27
C ILE A 97 21.98 3.17 -3.20
N LYS A 98 22.44 3.77 -4.30
CA LYS A 98 23.78 4.37 -4.36
C LYS A 98 23.95 5.48 -3.32
N ALA A 99 22.92 6.29 -3.09
CA ALA A 99 22.96 7.39 -2.14
C ALA A 99 22.83 6.95 -0.66
N HIS A 100 22.18 5.81 -0.39
CA HIS A 100 21.84 5.37 0.97
C HIS A 100 22.49 4.06 1.38
N SER A 101 23.50 3.59 0.63
CA SER A 101 24.17 2.32 0.91
C SER A 101 25.01 2.39 2.18
N PRO A 102 25.00 1.35 3.04
CA PRO A 102 24.18 0.14 2.94
C PRO A 102 22.72 0.37 3.36
N ILE A 103 21.78 -0.31 2.69
CA ILE A 103 20.33 -0.23 3.01
C ILE A 103 19.86 -1.46 3.82
N TYR A 104 18.90 -1.25 4.72
CA TYR A 104 18.31 -2.28 5.59
C TYR A 104 16.77 -2.19 5.61
N PRO A 105 16.08 -2.45 4.49
CA PRO A 105 14.62 -2.39 4.46
C PRO A 105 14.00 -3.46 5.38
N ALA A 106 12.95 -3.09 6.10
CA ALA A 106 12.27 -3.97 7.07
C ALA A 106 10.75 -4.00 6.86
N VAL A 107 10.10 -5.01 7.45
CA VAL A 107 8.63 -5.08 7.53
C VAL A 107 8.17 -4.23 8.72
N GLU A 108 7.75 -3.01 8.43
CA GLU A 108 7.44 -1.97 9.45
C GLU A 108 5.95 -1.88 9.81
N GLY A 109 5.14 -2.88 9.45
CA GLY A 109 3.69 -2.84 9.70
C GLY A 109 2.93 -1.79 8.88
N ARG A 110 3.44 -1.43 7.70
CA ARG A 110 2.75 -0.51 6.76
C ARG A 110 1.44 -1.11 6.22
N ILE A 111 1.38 -2.43 6.09
CA ILE A 111 0.18 -3.16 5.67
C ILE A 111 -0.09 -4.24 6.70
N ILE A 112 -1.27 -4.22 7.31
CA ILE A 112 -1.73 -5.23 8.26
C ILE A 112 -2.95 -5.93 7.67
N ILE A 113 -2.96 -7.26 7.69
CA ILE A 113 -4.06 -8.07 7.19
C ILE A 113 -4.62 -8.88 8.35
N ILE A 114 -5.86 -8.57 8.74
CA ILE A 114 -6.63 -9.30 9.73
C ILE A 114 -7.44 -10.36 8.98
N ASN A 115 -7.36 -11.60 9.43
CA ASN A 115 -8.23 -12.67 8.97
C ASN A 115 -9.21 -13.00 10.09
N SER A 116 -10.46 -12.55 9.99
CA SER A 116 -11.48 -12.92 10.98
C SER A 116 -11.91 -14.37 10.72
N THR A 117 -11.14 -15.34 11.19
CA THR A 117 -11.67 -16.69 11.37
C THR A 117 -12.59 -16.65 12.58
N SER A 118 -13.90 -16.68 12.34
CA SER A 118 -14.88 -16.87 13.39
C SER A 118 -14.73 -18.28 13.98
N SER A 119 -13.88 -18.44 15.02
CA SER A 119 -14.03 -19.46 16.05
C SER A 119 -13.30 -19.05 17.34
N ARG A 120 -13.91 -19.43 18.48
CA ARG A 120 -13.69 -18.96 19.85
C ARG A 120 -12.34 -19.39 20.46
N SER A 121 -11.87 -18.57 21.41
CA SER A 121 -10.94 -18.87 22.51
C SER A 121 -9.59 -19.49 22.18
N GLY A 122 -8.55 -18.66 22.26
CA GLY A 122 -7.16 -19.10 22.39
C GLY A 122 -6.27 -17.88 22.63
N ILE A 123 -5.61 -17.83 23.78
CA ILE A 123 -4.76 -16.73 24.24
C ILE A 123 -3.69 -16.41 23.18
N SER A 124 -3.71 -15.20 22.62
CA SER A 124 -2.63 -14.73 21.73
C SER A 124 -1.49 -14.22 22.58
N SER A 125 -0.45 -15.03 22.76
CA SER A 125 0.84 -14.55 23.24
C SER A 125 1.59 -13.99 22.04
N VAL A 126 1.72 -12.66 21.97
CA VAL A 126 2.58 -12.00 20.98
C VAL A 126 4.03 -12.19 21.44
N LEU A 127 4.76 -13.07 20.77
CA LEU A 127 6.21 -13.14 20.90
C LEU A 127 6.81 -12.03 20.04
N GLN A 128 7.21 -10.93 20.69
CA GLN A 128 8.17 -10.00 20.10
C GLN A 128 9.51 -10.72 20.00
N LEU A 129 9.93 -11.06 18.78
CA LEU A 129 11.33 -11.34 18.50
C LEU A 129 12.04 -10.01 18.32
N ASN A 130 12.65 -9.53 19.39
CA ASN A 130 13.78 -8.62 19.28
C ASN A 130 14.92 -9.41 18.66
N SER A 131 15.46 -8.94 17.54
CA SER A 131 16.78 -9.32 17.07
C SER A 131 17.54 -8.06 16.65
N PHE A 132 18.80 -8.05 17.06
CA PHE A 132 19.80 -6.98 17.13
C PHE A 132 19.90 -6.05 15.92
#